data_AF-F3GLJ8-F1
#
_entry.id   AF-F3GLJ8-F1
#
_cell.length_a   1.000
_cell.length_b   1.000
_cell.length_c   1.000
_cell.angle_alpha   90.00
_cell.angle_beta   90.00
_cell.angle_gamma   90.00
#
_symmetry.space_group_name_H-M   'P 1'
#
loop_
_entity.id
_entity.type
_entity.pdbx_description
1 polymer ?
#
loop_
_entity_poly.entity_id
_entity_poly.type
_entity_poly.pdbx_seq_one_letter_code
_entity_poly.pdbx_strand_id
1 'polypeptide(L)'
;MFGLEAIDLARIQFAFTISFHILFPAITIGLASYLAVLEGLWLKTRDDVYRDLYHFWSKIFAVNFGMGVVSGLVMAYQFGTNWSRFSDFAGAVTGPLLTYEVLTAFFLEAGFLGVMLFGWNRVGR
;
A
#
# COMPACT_ATOMS: atom_id res chain seq x y z
N MET A 1 -4.87 -9.52 -37.30
CA MET A 1 -4.66 -9.02 -35.92
C MET A 1 -4.87 -10.19 -34.97
N PHE A 2 -4.15 -10.23 -33.84
CA PHE A 2 -3.82 -11.41 -33.01
C PHE A 2 -4.95 -12.29 -32.43
N GLY A 3 -6.20 -12.25 -32.92
CA GLY A 3 -7.26 -13.16 -32.49
C GLY A 3 -7.65 -13.05 -31.00
N LEU A 4 -7.22 -11.98 -30.33
CA LEU A 4 -7.49 -11.77 -28.91
C LEU A 4 -8.93 -11.30 -28.69
N GLU A 5 -9.61 -11.93 -27.75
CA GLU A 5 -10.95 -11.52 -27.34
C GLU A 5 -10.88 -10.51 -26.18
N ALA A 6 -12.00 -9.83 -25.90
CA ALA A 6 -12.09 -8.87 -24.80
C ALA A 6 -11.72 -9.49 -23.44
N ILE A 7 -12.05 -10.77 -23.22
CA ILE A 7 -11.71 -11.49 -21.99
C ILE A 7 -10.20 -11.71 -21.84
N ASP A 8 -9.47 -11.93 -22.94
CA ASP A 8 -8.02 -12.10 -22.91
C ASP A 8 -7.33 -10.77 -22.57
N LEU A 9 -7.80 -9.68 -23.16
CA LEU A 9 -7.31 -8.33 -22.86
C LEU A 9 -7.57 -7.95 -21.40
N ALA A 10 -8.76 -8.25 -20.88
CA ALA A 10 -9.11 -8.00 -19.47
C ALA A 10 -8.20 -8.79 -18.51
N ARG A 11 -7.89 -10.06 -18.84
CA ARG A 11 -6.96 -10.88 -18.06
C ARG A 11 -5.54 -10.35 -18.09
N ILE A 12 -5.02 -10.01 -19.26
CA ILE A 12 -3.67 -9.45 -19.41
C ILE A 12 -3.55 -8.12 -18.64
N GLN A 13 -4.54 -7.25 -18.78
CA GLN A 13 -4.56 -5.96 -18.09
C GLN A 13 -4.59 -6.15 -16.57
N PHE A 14 -5.48 -7.02 -16.07
CA PHE A 14 -5.57 -7.29 -14.62
C PHE A 14 -4.29 -7.95 -14.09
N ALA A 15 -3.72 -8.92 -14.83
CA ALA A 15 -2.47 -9.58 -14.46
C ALA A 15 -1.30 -8.59 -14.35
N PHE A 16 -1.20 -7.64 -15.29
CA PHE A 16 -0.21 -6.57 -15.21
C PHE A 16 -0.43 -5.69 -13.97
N THR A 17 -1.66 -5.23 -13.75
CA THR A 17 -1.98 -4.33 -12.64
C THR A 17 -1.73 -4.98 -11.29
N ILE A 18 -2.18 -6.23 -11.07
CA ILE A 18 -1.98 -6.92 -9.78
C ILE A 18 -0.50 -7.27 -9.54
N SER A 19 0.22 -7.71 -10.58
CA SER A 19 1.65 -8.03 -10.46
C SER A 19 2.49 -6.80 -10.15
N PHE A 20 2.13 -5.65 -10.72
CA PHE A 20 2.81 -4.40 -10.42
C PHE A 20 2.44 -3.89 -9.02
N HIS A 21 1.16 -3.95 -8.66
CA HIS A 21 0.69 -3.47 -7.37
C HIS A 21 1.33 -4.23 -6.21
N ILE A 22 1.35 -5.57 -6.22
CA ILE A 22 1.79 -6.38 -5.07
C ILE A 22 3.21 -6.10 -4.60
N LEU A 23 4.07 -5.59 -5.49
CA LEU A 23 5.44 -5.20 -5.16
C LEU A 23 5.48 -4.11 -4.09
N PHE A 24 4.56 -3.14 -4.13
CA PHE A 24 4.59 -2.03 -3.20
C PHE A 24 4.13 -2.42 -1.79
N PRO A 25 2.93 -3.02 -1.57
CA PRO A 25 2.51 -3.48 -0.25
C PRO A 25 3.48 -4.49 0.37
N ALA A 26 4.04 -5.41 -0.42
CA ALA A 26 5.00 -6.38 0.10
C ALA A 26 6.25 -5.69 0.69
N ILE A 27 6.74 -4.65 0.02
CA ILE A 27 7.89 -3.86 0.49
C ILE A 27 7.50 -2.96 1.67
N THR A 28 6.34 -2.28 1.61
CA THR A 28 5.93 -1.34 2.65
C THR A 28 5.63 -2.05 3.97
N ILE A 29 4.97 -3.21 3.96
CA ILE A 29 4.70 -3.99 5.18
C ILE A 29 6.01 -4.38 5.90
N GLY A 30 7.02 -4.83 5.13
CA GLY A 30 8.34 -5.16 5.67
C GLY A 30 9.08 -3.92 6.21
N LEU A 31 9.11 -2.84 5.43
CA LEU A 31 9.77 -1.59 5.83
C LEU A 31 9.10 -0.92 7.01
N ALA A 32 7.77 -0.96 7.12
CA ALA A 32 7.04 -0.40 8.26
C ALA A 32 7.47 -1.05 9.58
N SER A 33 7.55 -2.39 9.58
CA SER A 33 8.02 -3.15 10.73
C SER A 33 9.47 -2.83 11.08
N TYR A 34 10.33 -2.72 10.07
CA TYR A 34 11.74 -2.37 10.24
C TYR A 34 11.93 -0.95 10.80
N LEU A 35 11.20 0.03 10.26
CA LEU A 35 11.23 1.42 10.72
C LEU A 35 10.75 1.54 12.17
N ALA A 36 9.70 0.80 12.55
CA ALA A 36 9.24 0.75 13.94
C ALA A 36 10.32 0.21 14.89
N VAL A 37 11.08 -0.80 14.48
CA VAL A 37 12.21 -1.34 15.26
C VAL A 37 13.33 -0.32 15.38
N LEU A 38 13.71 0.35 14.30
CA LEU A 38 14.75 1.39 14.33
C LEU A 38 14.37 2.53 15.28
N GLU A 39 13.13 3.00 15.21
CA GLU A 39 12.60 4.04 16.10
C GLU A 39 12.65 3.59 17.57
N GLY A 40 12.18 2.37 17.86
CA GLY A 40 12.22 1.81 19.21
C GLY A 40 13.64 1.65 19.76
N LEU A 41 14.60 1.23 18.92
CA LEU A 41 16.01 1.14 19.30
C LEU A 41 16.62 2.50 19.56
N TRP A 42 16.32 3.52 18.74
CA TRP A 42 16.76 4.89 18.98
C TRP A 42 16.20 5.44 20.29
N LEU A 43 14.90 5.25 20.56
CA LEU A 43 14.27 5.71 21.81
C LEU A 43 14.91 5.07 23.05
N LYS A 44 15.29 3.79 22.96
CA LYS A 44 15.90 3.03 24.05
C LYS A 44 17.39 3.35 24.25
N THR A 45 18.17 3.40 23.17
CA THR A 45 19.63 3.48 23.23
C THR A 45 20.18 4.90 23.08
N ARG A 46 19.40 5.79 22.46
CA ARG A 46 19.83 7.13 22.02
C ARG A 46 21.03 7.12 21.07
N ASP A 47 21.29 5.99 20.41
CA ASP A 47 22.31 5.88 19.37
C ASP A 47 21.76 6.47 18.06
N ASP A 48 22.43 7.50 17.57
CA ASP A 48 22.05 8.27 16.39
C ASP A 48 22.10 7.45 15.10
N VAL A 49 22.83 6.33 15.06
CA VAL A 49 22.86 5.42 13.90
C VAL A 49 21.45 4.93 13.54
N TYR A 50 20.64 4.57 14.54
CA TYR A 50 19.27 4.09 14.29
C TYR A 50 18.36 5.19 13.74
N ARG A 51 18.54 6.43 14.22
CA ARG A 51 17.81 7.60 13.72
C ARG A 51 18.15 7.87 12.25
N ASP A 52 19.43 7.85 11.92
CA ASP A 52 19.90 8.17 10.56
C ASP A 52 19.41 7.10 9.57
N LEU A 53 19.43 5.82 9.97
CA LEU A 53 18.82 4.73 9.21
C LEU A 53 17.32 4.92 9.05
N TYR A 54 16.60 5.27 10.12
CA TYR A 54 15.16 5.53 10.08
C TYR A 54 14.82 6.63 9.05
N HIS A 55 15.53 7.75 9.07
CA HIS A 55 15.29 8.86 8.13
C HIS A 55 15.66 8.53 6.68
N PHE A 56 16.65 7.66 6.47
CA PHE A 56 16.98 7.18 5.13
C PHE A 56 15.86 6.31 4.57
N TRP A 57 15.44 5.29 5.33
CA TRP A 57 14.45 4.32 4.88
C TRP A 57 13.03 4.87 4.84
N SER A 58 12.69 5.86 5.67
CA SER A 58 11.36 6.50 5.65
C SER A 58 11.05 7.22 4.34
N LYS A 59 12.05 7.77 3.65
CA LYS A 59 11.89 8.38 2.32
C LYS A 59 11.53 7.34 1.26
N ILE A 60 12.23 6.20 1.28
CA ILE A 60 11.97 5.08 0.35
C ILE A 60 10.60 4.46 0.64
N PHE A 61 10.26 4.32 1.92
CA PHE A 61 8.95 3.87 2.35
C PHE A 61 7.84 4.79 1.82
N ALA A 62 7.97 6.11 1.97
CA ALA A 62 6.97 7.07 1.51
C ALA A 62 6.70 7.00 0.00
N VAL A 63 7.76 6.86 -0.81
CA VAL A 63 7.61 6.73 -2.28
C VAL A 63 6.90 5.42 -2.65
N ASN A 64 7.32 4.30 -2.06
CA ASN A 64 6.67 3.00 -2.30
C ASN A 64 5.21 3.01 -1.84
N PHE A 65 4.93 3.60 -0.68
CA PHE A 65 3.57 3.74 -0.17
C PHE A 65 2.69 4.53 -1.15
N GLY A 66 3.16 5.67 -1.64
CA GLY A 66 2.44 6.45 -2.65
C GLY A 66 2.16 5.67 -3.93
N MET A 67 3.14 4.91 -4.42
CA MET A 67 2.95 4.05 -5.60
C MET A 67 1.97 2.90 -5.33
N GLY A 68 1.98 2.34 -4.12
CA GLY A 68 1.01 1.34 -3.67
C GLY A 68 -0.42 1.90 -3.68
N VAL A 69 -0.63 3.10 -3.13
CA VAL A 69 -1.92 3.80 -3.12
C VAL A 69 -2.47 3.96 -4.55
N VAL A 70 -1.66 4.51 -5.47
CA VAL A 70 -2.09 4.77 -6.85
C VAL A 70 -2.41 3.47 -7.59
N SER A 71 -1.54 2.48 -7.50
CA SER A 71 -1.74 1.20 -8.17
C SER A 71 -2.91 0.39 -7.61
N GLY A 72 -3.16 0.47 -6.29
CA GLY A 72 -4.29 -0.19 -5.64
C GLY A 72 -5.63 0.40 -6.04
N LEU A 73 -5.69 1.74 -6.16
CA LEU A 73 -6.89 2.44 -6.64
C LEU A 73 -7.25 2.01 -8.06
N VAL A 74 -6.26 1.91 -8.95
CA VAL A 74 -6.48 1.41 -10.32
C VAL A 74 -7.03 -0.02 -10.30
N MET A 75 -6.47 -0.90 -9.47
CA MET A 75 -6.92 -2.28 -9.36
C MET A 75 -8.36 -2.38 -8.82
N ALA A 76 -8.71 -1.62 -7.79
CA ALA A 76 -10.04 -1.64 -7.21
C ALA A 76 -11.12 -1.29 -8.25
N TYR A 77 -10.87 -0.28 -9.09
CA TYR A 77 -11.80 0.10 -10.16
C TYR A 77 -11.87 -0.93 -11.31
N GLN A 78 -10.82 -1.71 -11.55
CA GLN A 78 -10.85 -2.77 -12.57
C GLN A 78 -11.91 -3.84 -12.29
N PHE A 79 -12.25 -4.10 -11.03
CA PHE A 79 -13.36 -5.00 -10.69
C PHE A 79 -14.70 -4.50 -11.26
N GLY A 80 -14.91 -3.18 -11.29
CA GLY A 80 -16.13 -2.59 -11.86
C GLY A 80 -16.10 -2.47 -13.37
N THR A 81 -14.98 -2.03 -13.96
CA THR A 81 -14.90 -1.72 -15.39
C THR A 81 -14.77 -2.95 -16.28
N ASN A 82 -13.95 -3.93 -15.86
CA ASN A 82 -13.61 -5.09 -16.69
C ASN A 82 -14.23 -6.39 -16.17
N TRP A 83 -14.71 -6.41 -14.93
CA TRP A 83 -15.23 -7.61 -14.24
C TRP A 83 -16.63 -7.39 -13.64
N SER A 84 -17.49 -6.64 -14.32
CA SER A 84 -18.82 -6.25 -13.82
C SER A 84 -19.68 -7.44 -13.38
N ARG A 85 -19.73 -8.53 -14.16
CA ARG A 85 -20.47 -9.75 -13.79
C ARG A 85 -19.93 -10.43 -12.53
N PHE A 86 -18.61 -10.40 -12.31
CA PHE A 86 -18.02 -10.89 -11.07
C PHE A 86 -18.41 -9.99 -9.89
N SER A 87 -18.38 -8.67 -10.09
CA SER A 87 -18.80 -7.70 -9.07
C SER A 87 -20.29 -7.86 -8.70
N ASP A 88 -21.17 -8.07 -9.67
CA ASP A 88 -22.60 -8.34 -9.42
C ASP A 88 -22.81 -9.62 -8.61
N PHE A 89 -22.05 -10.68 -8.92
CA PHE A 89 -22.21 -12.01 -8.32
C PHE A 89 -21.56 -12.11 -6.94
N ALA A 90 -20.30 -11.69 -6.81
CA ALA A 90 -19.48 -11.87 -5.62
C ALA A 90 -19.36 -10.62 -4.75
N GLY A 91 -19.84 -9.46 -5.22
CA GLY A 91 -19.67 -8.17 -4.55
C GLY A 91 -20.28 -8.11 -3.15
N ALA A 92 -21.35 -8.87 -2.88
CA ALA A 92 -21.93 -8.97 -1.54
C ALA A 92 -20.98 -9.58 -0.50
N VAL A 93 -19.98 -10.35 -0.94
CA VAL A 93 -18.95 -10.97 -0.09
C VAL A 93 -17.65 -10.18 -0.17
N THR A 94 -17.17 -9.88 -1.38
CA THR A 94 -15.86 -9.23 -1.57
C THR A 94 -15.89 -7.74 -1.26
N GLY A 95 -16.99 -7.05 -1.52
CA GLY A 95 -17.15 -5.61 -1.30
C GLY A 95 -16.95 -5.20 0.17
N PRO A 96 -17.61 -5.86 1.14
CA PRO A 96 -17.36 -5.59 2.56
C PRO A 96 -15.91 -5.84 2.99
N LEU A 97 -15.24 -6.88 2.46
CA LEU A 97 -13.84 -7.18 2.79
C LEU A 97 -12.88 -6.09 2.27
N LEU A 98 -13.08 -5.64 1.03
CA LEU A 98 -12.31 -4.53 0.44
C LEU A 98 -12.60 -3.21 1.18
N THR A 99 -13.85 -2.96 1.55
CA THR A 99 -14.21 -1.78 2.35
C THR A 99 -13.55 -1.82 3.74
N TYR A 100 -13.50 -2.99 4.37
CA TYR A 100 -12.84 -3.18 5.66
C TYR A 100 -11.35 -2.85 5.58
N GLU A 101 -10.65 -3.34 4.56
CA GLU A 101 -9.24 -3.00 4.31
C GLU A 101 -9.02 -1.47 4.22
N VAL A 102 -9.85 -0.79 3.43
CA VAL A 102 -9.75 0.67 3.25
C VAL A 102 -9.99 1.42 4.56
N LEU A 103 -11.05 1.07 5.29
CA LEU A 103 -11.43 1.80 6.50
C LEU A 103 -10.48 1.55 7.67
N THR A 104 -9.91 0.35 7.78
CA THR A 104 -9.11 -0.03 8.94
C THR A 104 -7.61 0.12 8.68
N ALA A 105 -7.07 -0.60 7.69
CA ALA A 105 -5.64 -0.62 7.44
C ALA A 105 -5.20 0.65 6.70
N PHE A 106 -5.85 0.96 5.58
CA PHE A 106 -5.39 2.03 4.70
C PHE A 106 -5.58 3.43 5.31
N PHE A 107 -6.73 3.67 5.94
CA PHE A 107 -7.00 4.95 6.59
C PHE A 107 -6.05 5.20 7.78
N LEU A 108 -5.76 4.15 8.56
CA LEU A 108 -4.80 4.22 9.66
C LEU A 108 -3.39 4.51 9.13
N GLU A 109 -2.93 3.75 8.13
CA GLU A 109 -1.59 3.92 7.56
C GLU A 109 -1.42 5.30 6.92
N ALA A 110 -2.38 5.74 6.09
CA ALA A 110 -2.35 7.04 5.44
C ALA A 110 -2.45 8.21 6.46
N GLY A 111 -3.27 8.06 7.50
CA GLY A 111 -3.41 9.06 8.56
C GLY A 111 -2.13 9.23 9.37
N PHE A 112 -1.48 8.13 9.75
CA PHE A 112 -0.25 8.17 10.55
C PHE A 112 1.02 8.42 9.72
N LEU A 113 1.01 8.17 8.40
CA LEU A 113 2.15 8.46 7.53
C LEU A 113 2.55 9.94 7.57
N GLY A 114 1.57 10.86 7.57
CA GLY A 114 1.86 12.29 7.67
C GLY A 114 2.55 12.65 8.99
N VAL A 115 2.14 12.02 10.09
CA VAL A 115 2.78 12.17 11.41
C VAL A 115 4.18 11.57 11.39
N MET A 116 4.37 10.39 10.81
CA MET A 116 5.65 9.72 10.69
C MET A 116 6.68 10.55 9.91
N LEU A 117 6.26 11.21 8.82
CA LEU A 117 7.15 11.98 7.95
C LEU A 117 7.44 13.40 8.45
N PHE A 118 6.47 14.04 9.10
CA PHE A 118 6.56 15.47 9.45
C PHE A 118 6.44 15.75 10.96
N GLY A 119 6.14 14.75 11.77
CA GLY A 119 5.87 14.86 13.20
C GLY A 119 7.12 14.88 14.09
N TRP A 120 8.31 14.60 13.56
CA TRP A 120 9.53 14.43 14.35
C TRP A 120 9.87 15.59 15.31
N ASN A 121 9.58 16.83 14.89
CA ASN A 121 9.78 18.05 15.70
C ASN A 121 8.48 18.65 16.23
N ARG A 122 7.34 17.97 16.03
CA ARG A 122 5.99 18.49 16.32
C ARG A 122 5.19 17.60 17.28
N VAL A 123 5.58 16.34 17.41
CA VAL A 123 4.97 15.34 18.30
C VAL A 123 6.01 14.95 19.35
N GLY A 124 5.58 14.77 20.60
CA GLY A 124 6.45 14.37 21.69
C GLY A 124 7.10 13.00 21.45
N ARG A 125 8.29 12.82 22.03
CA ARG A 125 8.98 11.52 22.08
C ARG A 125 8.41 10.67 23.21
#